data_AF-A0A4Z2GJ34-F1
#
_entry.id   AF-A0A4Z2GJ34-F1
#
_cell.length_a   1.000
_cell.length_b   1.000
_cell.length_c   1.000
_cell.angle_alpha   90.00
_cell.angle_beta   90.00
_cell.angle_gamma   90.00
#
_symmetry.space_group_name_H-M   'P 1'
#
loop_
_entity.id
_entity.type
_entity.pdbx_description
1 polymer ?
#
loop_
_entity_poly.entity_id
_entity_poly.type
_entity_poly.pdbx_seq_one_letter_code
_entity_poly.pdbx_strand_id
1 'polypeptide(L)'
;MNPREVRELNPPEVSDSVLQFASWGVQGQDLIYVFENNIYYQADVQSSSWRLTSSGQEGGVFNGISDWLYEEEVLHTQVAHWWSPDGSKLAYLTINDSLVPNMLLPRLTGSLYPRGKEYPYPKMGQTNPTVRLYVVTLDGSALTTELTPPASLERSEFYVTMVSWAARDGLSVRWVNRAQNTSVLSLCDVTTSACTQNEEPLFSKDCTTFFITSPVGHDGRGTFNHITMISNQSEGQEVNLRHLTSGSWEVSHIVAYDESTNSLYFLSTEDGSTQQHFYRVSTLDPSHKECLTCSLFQSRCTSYDAVVSPDRQHVILSCRGTATEASSIHPPHVSIFPDEGHNMASAKSRHYMLNSVLTFFKLCFEEEEQVVGPEKSKGDD
;
A
#
# COMPACT_ATOMS: atom_id res chain seq x y z
N MET A 1 -9.45 6.94 31.97
CA MET A 1 -9.44 5.60 31.37
C MET A 1 -8.12 4.93 31.72
N ASN A 2 -8.16 3.67 32.14
CA ASN A 2 -6.98 2.93 32.58
C ASN A 2 -6.13 2.59 31.33
N PRO A 3 -4.87 3.03 31.21
CA PRO A 3 -4.08 2.91 29.97
C PRO A 3 -3.61 1.48 29.65
N ARG A 4 -4.26 0.45 30.21
CA ARG A 4 -3.87 -0.97 30.15
C ARG A 4 -5.05 -1.93 30.00
N GLU A 5 -6.22 -1.45 29.62
CA GLU A 5 -7.36 -2.33 29.35
C GLU A 5 -7.09 -3.09 28.05
N VAL A 6 -6.87 -4.41 28.17
CA VAL A 6 -6.66 -5.31 27.03
C VAL A 6 -7.98 -5.96 26.71
N ARG A 7 -8.38 -5.91 25.43
CA ARG A 7 -9.59 -6.56 24.93
C ARG A 7 -9.20 -7.60 23.89
N GLU A 8 -9.73 -8.80 24.03
CA GLU A 8 -9.57 -9.85 23.04
C GLU A 8 -10.47 -9.58 21.84
N LEU A 9 -9.91 -9.74 20.64
CA LEU A 9 -10.63 -9.63 19.38
C LEU A 9 -11.07 -11.03 18.95
N ASN A 10 -12.36 -11.30 19.04
CA ASN A 10 -12.95 -12.57 18.66
C ASN A 10 -14.20 -12.35 17.79
N PRO A 11 -14.49 -13.26 16.83
CA PRO A 11 -15.78 -13.33 16.16
C PRO A 11 -16.93 -13.44 17.18
N PRO A 12 -18.10 -12.84 16.93
CA PRO A 12 -19.25 -12.90 17.84
C PRO A 12 -19.71 -14.32 18.18
N GLU A 13 -19.39 -15.28 17.31
CA GLU A 13 -19.82 -16.67 17.39
C GLU A 13 -18.90 -17.54 18.27
N VAL A 14 -17.69 -17.09 18.61
CA VAL A 14 -16.68 -17.89 19.35
C VAL A 14 -15.96 -17.06 20.41
N SER A 15 -15.45 -17.72 21.46
CA SER A 15 -14.80 -17.06 22.61
C SER A 15 -13.27 -17.13 22.61
N ASP A 16 -12.69 -18.06 21.85
CA ASP A 16 -11.23 -18.21 21.68
C ASP A 16 -10.99 -18.61 20.21
N SER A 17 -10.27 -17.77 19.48
CA SER A 17 -10.11 -17.91 18.04
C SER A 17 -8.71 -17.51 17.57
N VAL A 18 -8.24 -18.18 16.52
CA VAL A 18 -7.04 -17.79 15.80
C VAL A 18 -7.48 -17.04 14.55
N LEU A 19 -7.14 -15.76 14.48
CA LEU A 19 -7.45 -14.91 13.33
C LEU A 19 -6.41 -15.11 12.23
N GLN A 20 -6.84 -15.06 10.98
CA GLN A 20 -5.96 -15.17 9.81
C GLN A 20 -5.30 -13.83 9.49
N PHE A 21 -5.98 -12.73 9.81
CA PHE A 21 -5.52 -11.37 9.58
C PHE A 21 -6.26 -10.40 10.52
N ALA A 22 -5.60 -9.31 10.88
CA ALA A 22 -6.23 -8.15 11.53
C ALA A 22 -5.48 -6.87 11.16
N SER A 23 -6.22 -5.79 10.91
CA SER A 23 -5.64 -4.45 10.72
C SER A 23 -6.62 -3.36 11.12
N TRP A 24 -6.05 -2.21 11.48
CA TRP A 24 -6.83 -0.96 11.61
C TRP A 24 -7.37 -0.51 10.25
N GLY A 25 -8.46 0.25 10.28
CA GLY A 25 -8.96 1.00 9.15
C GLY A 25 -8.21 2.32 8.95
N VAL A 26 -8.85 3.25 8.25
CA VAL A 26 -8.21 4.52 7.84
C VAL A 26 -8.45 5.62 8.87
N GLN A 27 -9.58 5.60 9.58
CA GLN A 27 -9.99 6.70 10.44
C GLN A 27 -10.50 6.23 11.80
N GLY A 28 -9.92 6.78 12.87
CA GLY A 28 -10.41 6.57 14.22
C GLY A 28 -9.92 5.26 14.82
N GLN A 29 -10.86 4.37 15.15
CA GLN A 29 -10.61 3.11 15.85
C GLN A 29 -11.30 1.92 15.16
N ASP A 30 -11.64 2.10 13.89
CA ASP A 30 -12.22 1.05 13.07
C ASP A 30 -11.18 -0.02 12.75
N LEU A 31 -11.62 -1.27 12.65
CA LEU A 31 -10.72 -2.38 12.32
C LEU A 31 -11.46 -3.46 11.56
N ILE A 32 -10.69 -4.27 10.85
CA ILE A 32 -11.16 -5.52 10.25
C ILE A 32 -10.30 -6.67 10.72
N TYR A 33 -10.89 -7.84 10.66
CA TYR A 33 -10.16 -9.09 10.81
C TYR A 33 -10.79 -10.18 9.96
N VAL A 34 -10.01 -11.21 9.67
CA VAL A 34 -10.44 -12.36 8.87
C VAL A 34 -10.45 -13.62 9.71
N PHE A 35 -11.58 -14.30 9.71
CA PHE A 35 -11.81 -15.55 10.42
C PHE A 35 -12.59 -16.52 9.53
N GLU A 36 -12.14 -17.77 9.43
CA GLU A 36 -12.70 -18.80 8.54
C GLU A 36 -12.95 -18.28 7.12
N ASN A 37 -11.96 -17.56 6.58
CA ASN A 37 -11.99 -16.92 5.27
C ASN A 37 -13.13 -15.90 5.06
N ASN A 38 -13.67 -15.34 6.14
CA ASN A 38 -14.69 -14.29 6.10
C ASN A 38 -14.19 -13.00 6.72
N ILE A 39 -14.59 -11.87 6.13
CA ILE A 39 -14.22 -10.54 6.60
C ILE A 39 -15.22 -10.11 7.69
N TYR A 40 -14.68 -9.67 8.81
CA TYR A 40 -15.41 -9.05 9.90
C TYR A 40 -14.92 -7.62 10.09
N TYR A 41 -15.84 -6.72 10.43
CA TYR A 41 -15.58 -5.30 10.65
C TYR A 41 -16.09 -4.85 12.02
N GLN A 42 -15.34 -4.00 12.70
CA GLN A 42 -15.75 -3.28 13.89
C GLN A 42 -15.58 -1.78 13.65
N ALA A 43 -16.65 -1.00 13.85
CA ALA A 43 -16.62 0.46 13.71
C ALA A 43 -15.76 1.15 14.79
N ASP A 44 -15.66 0.53 15.96
CA ASP A 44 -14.80 0.94 17.06
C ASP A 44 -14.53 -0.27 17.99
N VAL A 45 -13.59 -0.12 18.93
CA VAL A 45 -13.17 -1.20 19.85
C VAL A 45 -14.28 -1.67 20.81
N GLN A 46 -15.35 -0.88 20.96
CA GLN A 46 -16.53 -1.19 21.80
C GLN A 46 -17.67 -1.83 21.03
N SER A 47 -17.75 -1.58 19.72
CA SER A 47 -18.77 -2.10 18.84
C SER A 47 -18.67 -3.62 18.65
N SER A 48 -19.82 -4.28 18.49
CA SER A 48 -19.87 -5.69 18.09
C SER A 48 -19.37 -5.85 16.67
N SER A 49 -18.66 -6.94 16.39
CA SER A 49 -18.20 -7.23 15.04
C SER A 49 -19.34 -7.57 14.08
N TRP A 50 -19.24 -7.06 12.87
CA TRP A 50 -20.15 -7.29 11.78
C TRP A 50 -19.48 -8.16 10.72
N ARG A 51 -20.06 -9.33 10.46
CA ARG A 51 -19.63 -10.22 9.38
C ARG A 51 -20.05 -9.64 8.02
N LEU A 52 -19.07 -9.22 7.22
CA LEU A 52 -19.28 -8.64 5.88
C LEU A 52 -19.45 -9.71 4.80
N THR A 53 -18.83 -10.88 4.97
CA THR A 53 -18.92 -11.99 4.01
C THR A 53 -19.33 -13.30 4.68
N SER A 54 -20.06 -14.16 3.96
CA SER A 54 -20.43 -15.50 4.43
C SER A 54 -20.04 -16.64 3.48
N SER A 55 -19.37 -16.32 2.37
CA SER A 55 -18.95 -17.28 1.34
C SER A 55 -17.63 -18.00 1.68
N GLY A 56 -16.91 -17.56 2.71
CA GLY A 56 -15.62 -18.12 3.08
C GLY A 56 -15.70 -19.61 3.41
N GLN A 57 -14.77 -20.38 2.84
CA GLN A 57 -14.65 -21.82 3.04
C GLN A 57 -13.17 -22.16 3.17
N GLU A 58 -12.80 -22.83 4.26
CA GLU A 58 -11.41 -23.23 4.51
C GLU A 58 -10.88 -24.12 3.37
N GLY A 59 -9.73 -23.75 2.81
CA GLY A 59 -9.11 -24.45 1.69
C GLY A 59 -9.87 -24.38 0.36
N GLY A 60 -10.84 -23.45 0.21
CA GLY A 60 -11.63 -23.34 -1.02
C GLY A 60 -11.99 -21.91 -1.44
N VAL A 61 -12.52 -21.08 -0.54
CA VAL A 61 -12.92 -19.70 -0.88
C VAL A 61 -12.35 -18.74 0.15
N PHE A 62 -11.64 -17.72 -0.31
CA PHE A 62 -10.96 -16.70 0.48
C PHE A 62 -11.59 -15.33 0.21
N ASN A 63 -11.84 -14.54 1.24
CA ASN A 63 -12.37 -13.18 1.11
C ASN A 63 -11.43 -12.19 1.81
N GLY A 64 -10.93 -11.21 1.07
CA GLY A 64 -10.07 -10.14 1.60
C GLY A 64 -8.65 -10.56 1.95
N ILE A 65 -8.31 -11.84 1.83
CA ILE A 65 -6.94 -12.36 1.94
C ILE A 65 -6.62 -13.21 0.71
N SER A 66 -5.34 -13.24 0.37
CA SER A 66 -4.82 -14.00 -0.77
C SER A 66 -4.83 -15.52 -0.51
N ASP A 67 -4.99 -16.31 -1.56
CA ASP A 67 -4.55 -17.71 -1.59
C ASP A 67 -3.04 -17.78 -1.84
N TRP A 68 -2.48 -18.99 -1.96
CA TRP A 68 -1.04 -19.15 -2.22
C TRP A 68 -0.61 -18.52 -3.54
N LEU A 69 -1.37 -18.70 -4.63
CA LEU A 69 -1.01 -18.15 -5.94
C LEU A 69 -1.02 -16.62 -5.89
N TYR A 70 -2.07 -16.03 -5.31
CA TYR A 70 -2.15 -14.58 -5.22
C TYR A 70 -1.10 -13.98 -4.27
N GLU A 71 -0.81 -14.63 -3.15
CA GLU A 71 0.15 -14.14 -2.18
C GLU A 71 1.57 -14.14 -2.76
N GLU A 72 1.99 -15.22 -3.41
CA GLU A 72 3.39 -15.37 -3.83
C GLU A 72 3.67 -14.82 -5.23
N GLU A 73 2.72 -14.95 -6.16
CA GLU A 73 2.99 -14.75 -7.61
C GLU A 73 2.19 -13.60 -8.25
N VAL A 74 1.06 -13.18 -7.68
CA VAL A 74 0.17 -12.17 -8.32
C VAL A 74 0.21 -10.82 -7.60
N LEU A 75 -0.06 -10.80 -6.29
CA LEU A 75 -0.13 -9.57 -5.48
C LEU A 75 1.12 -9.36 -4.62
N HIS A 76 1.90 -10.41 -4.37
CA HIS A 76 3.08 -10.36 -3.48
C HIS A 76 2.74 -9.88 -2.06
N THR A 77 1.51 -10.14 -1.59
CA THR A 77 1.01 -9.81 -0.26
C THR A 77 -0.16 -10.70 0.13
N GLN A 78 -0.31 -10.97 1.43
CA GLN A 78 -1.47 -11.66 2.00
C GLN A 78 -2.74 -10.78 1.93
N VAL A 79 -2.59 -9.46 1.85
CA VAL A 79 -3.70 -8.50 1.88
C VAL A 79 -4.37 -8.42 0.52
N ALA A 80 -5.64 -8.82 0.43
CA ALA A 80 -6.46 -8.71 -0.77
C ALA A 80 -7.71 -7.85 -0.54
N HIS A 81 -7.56 -6.80 0.27
CA HIS A 81 -8.58 -5.79 0.56
C HIS A 81 -7.96 -4.39 0.63
N TRP A 82 -8.74 -3.37 0.30
CA TRP A 82 -8.30 -1.98 0.21
C TRP A 82 -9.39 -1.03 0.70
N TRP A 83 -9.05 -0.20 1.66
CA TRP A 83 -9.94 0.81 2.23
C TRP A 83 -10.08 2.03 1.33
N SER A 84 -11.30 2.58 1.23
CA SER A 84 -11.49 3.88 0.58
C SER A 84 -10.74 4.98 1.35
N PRO A 85 -10.36 6.09 0.69
CA PRO A 85 -9.58 7.15 1.34
C PRO A 85 -10.23 7.77 2.58
N ASP A 86 -11.55 7.67 2.68
CA ASP A 86 -12.34 8.14 3.82
C ASP A 86 -12.79 7.04 4.79
N GLY A 87 -12.40 5.78 4.56
CA GLY A 87 -12.78 4.64 5.38
C GLY A 87 -14.24 4.19 5.25
N SER A 88 -15.04 4.82 4.37
CA SER A 88 -16.48 4.50 4.24
C SER A 88 -16.79 3.23 3.45
N LYS A 89 -15.83 2.71 2.67
CA LYS A 89 -15.98 1.51 1.84
C LYS A 89 -14.75 0.62 1.93
N LEU A 90 -14.96 -0.67 1.72
CA LEU A 90 -13.89 -1.66 1.61
C LEU A 90 -14.01 -2.40 0.28
N ALA A 91 -12.99 -2.30 -0.56
CA ALA A 91 -12.84 -3.17 -1.72
C ALA A 91 -12.13 -4.46 -1.29
N TYR A 92 -12.54 -5.61 -1.81
CA TYR A 92 -11.88 -6.88 -1.50
C TYR A 92 -12.03 -7.89 -2.63
N LEU A 93 -11.05 -8.78 -2.76
CA LEU A 93 -11.15 -9.94 -3.65
C LEU A 93 -11.83 -11.10 -2.94
N THR A 94 -12.70 -11.79 -3.67
CA THR A 94 -13.09 -13.18 -3.39
C THR A 94 -12.31 -14.08 -4.34
N ILE A 95 -11.46 -14.93 -3.79
CA ILE A 95 -10.65 -15.90 -4.53
C ILE A 95 -11.24 -17.29 -4.30
N ASN A 96 -11.56 -18.01 -5.38
CA ASN A 96 -12.20 -19.31 -5.32
C ASN A 96 -11.32 -20.38 -5.98
N ASP A 97 -10.78 -21.23 -5.11
CA ASP A 97 -9.91 -22.38 -5.37
C ASP A 97 -10.66 -23.72 -5.44
N SER A 98 -11.99 -23.73 -5.43
CA SER A 98 -12.77 -24.99 -5.38
C SER A 98 -12.46 -25.98 -6.51
N LEU A 99 -11.90 -25.50 -7.62
CA LEU A 99 -11.49 -26.30 -8.79
C LEU A 99 -9.97 -26.43 -8.95
N VAL A 100 -9.19 -25.83 -8.05
CA VAL A 100 -7.73 -25.83 -8.09
C VAL A 100 -7.22 -27.12 -7.44
N PRO A 101 -6.29 -27.85 -8.07
CA PRO A 101 -5.72 -29.05 -7.49
C PRO A 101 -4.95 -28.76 -6.19
N ASN A 102 -5.09 -29.64 -5.20
CA ASN A 102 -4.34 -29.55 -3.95
C ASN A 102 -2.93 -30.14 -4.06
N MET A 103 -2.00 -29.54 -3.34
CA MET A 103 -0.68 -30.08 -3.04
C MET A 103 -0.58 -30.44 -1.55
N LEU A 104 0.07 -31.55 -1.23
CA LEU A 104 0.30 -31.99 0.14
C LEU A 104 1.66 -31.49 0.65
N LEU A 105 1.64 -30.75 1.77
CA LEU A 105 2.82 -30.45 2.57
C LEU A 105 2.95 -31.50 3.69
N PRO A 106 3.88 -32.47 3.57
CA PRO A 106 4.06 -33.49 4.58
C PRO A 106 4.59 -32.87 5.88
N ARG A 107 4.03 -33.27 7.01
CA ARG A 107 4.54 -32.96 8.34
C ARG A 107 5.05 -34.25 8.97
N LEU A 108 6.33 -34.27 9.36
CA LEU A 108 6.98 -35.44 9.97
C LEU A 108 7.18 -35.29 11.50
N THR A 109 6.81 -34.13 12.05
CA THR A 109 6.97 -33.78 13.47
C THR A 109 5.61 -33.42 14.10
N GLY A 110 5.53 -33.42 15.43
CA GLY A 110 4.32 -33.04 16.16
C GLY A 110 3.69 -34.21 16.92
N SER A 111 2.44 -34.54 16.62
CA SER A 111 1.70 -35.63 17.25
C SER A 111 2.25 -37.02 16.90
N LEU A 112 1.86 -38.05 17.68
CA LEU A 112 2.22 -39.46 17.44
C LEU A 112 1.90 -39.93 16.01
N TYR A 113 0.79 -39.43 15.47
CA TYR A 113 0.40 -39.59 14.07
C TYR A 113 0.35 -38.20 13.43
N PRO A 114 1.45 -37.72 12.86
CA PRO A 114 1.50 -36.38 12.27
C PRO A 114 0.64 -36.35 11.00
N ARG A 115 -0.05 -35.23 10.79
CA ARG A 115 -0.86 -34.99 9.59
C ARG A 115 -0.24 -33.83 8.81
N GLY A 116 -0.09 -34.03 7.50
CA GLY A 116 0.28 -32.96 6.58
C GLY A 116 -0.85 -31.96 6.38
N LYS A 117 -0.55 -30.86 5.69
CA LYS A 117 -1.53 -29.87 5.28
C LYS A 117 -1.70 -29.94 3.76
N GLU A 118 -2.92 -30.05 3.30
CA GLU A 118 -3.24 -29.86 1.88
C GLU A 118 -3.62 -28.39 1.65
N TYR A 119 -3.23 -27.86 0.50
CA TYR A 119 -3.58 -26.50 0.09
C TYR A 119 -3.68 -26.40 -1.44
N PRO A 120 -4.54 -25.52 -1.97
CA PRO A 120 -4.65 -25.28 -3.40
C PRO A 120 -3.32 -24.79 -3.98
N TYR A 121 -2.84 -25.45 -5.04
CA TYR A 121 -1.60 -25.12 -5.71
C TYR A 121 -1.70 -25.44 -7.21
N PRO A 122 -1.96 -24.43 -8.07
CA PRO A 122 -2.03 -24.64 -9.51
C PRO A 122 -0.62 -24.79 -10.09
N LYS A 123 -0.26 -26.03 -10.45
CA LYS A 123 0.96 -26.26 -11.25
C LYS A 123 0.78 -25.77 -12.69
N MET A 124 1.88 -25.73 -13.44
CA MET A 124 1.88 -25.37 -14.85
C MET A 124 0.73 -26.02 -15.64
N GLY A 125 -0.07 -25.20 -16.31
CA GLY A 125 -1.21 -25.62 -17.13
C GLY A 125 -2.43 -26.16 -16.38
N GLN A 126 -2.43 -26.18 -15.04
CA GLN A 126 -3.60 -26.61 -14.25
C GLN A 126 -4.63 -25.49 -14.09
N THR A 127 -5.84 -25.81 -13.63
CA THR A 127 -6.87 -24.82 -13.34
C THR A 127 -6.39 -23.82 -12.30
N ASN A 128 -6.58 -22.53 -12.58
CA ASN A 128 -6.26 -21.44 -11.65
C ASN A 128 -7.46 -21.04 -10.79
N PRO A 129 -7.24 -20.33 -9.67
CA PRO A 129 -8.32 -19.69 -8.93
C PRO A 129 -9.16 -18.79 -9.82
N THR A 130 -10.46 -18.80 -9.59
CA THR A 130 -11.37 -17.79 -10.15
C THR A 130 -11.48 -16.63 -9.17
N VAL A 131 -11.47 -15.39 -9.66
CA VAL A 131 -11.50 -14.20 -8.81
C VAL A 131 -12.65 -13.27 -9.16
N ARG A 132 -13.18 -12.61 -8.12
CA ARG A 132 -14.18 -11.54 -8.23
C ARG A 132 -13.81 -10.40 -7.31
N LEU A 133 -14.05 -9.17 -7.76
CA LEU A 133 -13.78 -7.96 -7.01
C LEU A 133 -15.10 -7.37 -6.51
N TYR A 134 -15.19 -7.18 -5.20
CA TYR A 134 -16.35 -6.61 -4.54
C TYR A 134 -16.00 -5.31 -3.82
N VAL A 135 -16.98 -4.44 -3.67
CA VAL A 135 -16.90 -3.27 -2.81
C VAL A 135 -18.10 -3.25 -1.88
N VAL A 136 -17.86 -3.18 -0.58
CA VAL A 136 -18.89 -3.12 0.46
C VAL A 136 -18.90 -1.77 1.16
N THR A 137 -20.09 -1.23 1.44
CA THR A 137 -20.27 -0.02 2.25
C THR A 137 -20.27 -0.33 3.74
N LEU A 138 -19.58 0.49 4.53
CA LEU A 138 -19.41 0.31 5.98
C LEU A 138 -20.32 1.23 6.82
N ASP A 139 -21.41 1.71 6.23
CA ASP A 139 -22.39 2.62 6.83
C ASP A 139 -23.51 1.92 7.61
N GLY A 140 -23.41 0.60 7.80
CA GLY A 140 -24.44 -0.24 8.42
C GLY A 140 -25.39 -0.93 7.42
N SER A 141 -25.33 -0.58 6.12
CA SER A 141 -26.15 -1.26 5.08
C SER A 141 -25.52 -2.55 4.54
N ALA A 142 -24.18 -2.67 4.52
CA ALA A 142 -23.40 -3.70 3.84
C ALA A 142 -23.86 -3.94 2.40
N LEU A 143 -24.22 -2.86 1.70
CA LEU A 143 -24.48 -2.95 0.28
C LEU A 143 -23.17 -3.37 -0.39
N THR A 144 -23.20 -4.54 -1.03
CA THR A 144 -22.06 -5.13 -1.72
C THR A 144 -22.27 -5.06 -3.22
N THR A 145 -21.32 -4.45 -3.91
CA THR A 145 -21.33 -4.26 -5.37
C THR A 145 -20.20 -5.08 -6.00
N GLU A 146 -20.50 -5.86 -7.03
CA GLU A 146 -19.47 -6.56 -7.83
C GLU A 146 -18.96 -5.64 -8.94
N LEU A 147 -17.65 -5.48 -9.05
CA LEU A 147 -17.01 -4.78 -10.15
C LEU A 147 -16.61 -5.80 -11.22
N THR A 148 -17.20 -5.67 -12.40
CA THR A 148 -17.01 -6.63 -13.49
C THR A 148 -15.72 -6.35 -14.27
N PRO A 149 -15.05 -7.40 -14.78
CA PRO A 149 -13.89 -7.22 -15.66
C PRO A 149 -14.30 -6.56 -16.99
N PRO A 150 -13.33 -5.99 -17.73
CA PRO A 150 -13.55 -5.50 -19.09
C PRO A 150 -14.16 -6.57 -19.99
N ALA A 151 -15.01 -6.17 -20.93
CA ALA A 151 -15.69 -7.08 -21.86
C ALA A 151 -14.71 -7.99 -22.65
N SER A 152 -13.47 -7.54 -22.87
CA SER A 152 -12.41 -8.33 -23.50
C SER A 152 -11.94 -9.52 -22.66
N LEU A 153 -12.11 -9.46 -21.34
CA LEU A 153 -11.66 -10.47 -20.38
C LEU A 153 -12.80 -11.26 -19.71
N GLU A 154 -14.05 -10.80 -19.83
CA GLU A 154 -15.24 -11.38 -19.17
C GLU A 154 -15.41 -12.90 -19.39
N ARG A 155 -14.98 -13.43 -20.55
CA ARG A 155 -15.08 -14.86 -20.90
C ARG A 155 -13.73 -15.58 -20.93
N SER A 156 -12.71 -15.00 -20.32
CA SER A 156 -11.36 -15.54 -20.30
C SER A 156 -10.86 -15.70 -18.87
N GLU A 157 -9.80 -16.50 -18.70
CA GLU A 157 -9.08 -16.54 -17.44
C GLU A 157 -8.20 -15.30 -17.31
N PHE A 158 -8.27 -14.64 -16.15
CA PHE A 158 -7.51 -13.44 -15.85
C PHE A 158 -7.09 -13.42 -14.38
N TYR A 159 -6.17 -12.51 -14.07
CA TYR A 159 -5.75 -12.14 -12.74
C TYR A 159 -6.10 -10.68 -12.46
N VAL A 160 -6.37 -10.37 -11.21
CA VAL A 160 -6.39 -8.98 -10.72
C VAL A 160 -5.05 -8.73 -10.04
N THR A 161 -4.21 -7.89 -10.64
CA THR A 161 -2.82 -7.67 -10.20
C THR A 161 -2.63 -6.38 -9.42
N MET A 162 -3.58 -5.44 -9.51
CA MET A 162 -3.54 -4.17 -8.81
C MET A 162 -4.95 -3.65 -8.59
N VAL A 163 -5.22 -3.16 -7.38
CA VAL A 163 -6.44 -2.45 -7.01
C VAL A 163 -6.02 -1.25 -6.17
N SER A 164 -6.48 -0.05 -6.54
CA SER A 164 -6.16 1.18 -5.83
C SER A 164 -7.30 2.18 -5.92
N TRP A 165 -7.59 2.87 -4.82
CA TRP A 165 -8.61 3.92 -4.82
C TRP A 165 -8.06 5.19 -5.47
N ALA A 166 -8.71 5.65 -6.53
CA ALA A 166 -8.40 6.91 -7.21
C ALA A 166 -9.19 8.09 -6.61
N ALA A 167 -10.40 7.83 -6.11
CA ALA A 167 -11.28 8.81 -5.47
C ALA A 167 -12.15 8.13 -4.40
N ARG A 168 -13.13 8.85 -3.83
CA ARG A 168 -14.10 8.27 -2.87
C ARG A 168 -14.89 7.11 -3.48
N ASP A 169 -15.33 7.26 -4.73
CA ASP A 169 -16.18 6.29 -5.44
C ASP A 169 -15.50 5.72 -6.70
N GLY A 170 -14.24 6.10 -6.95
CA GLY A 170 -13.46 5.66 -8.11
C GLY A 170 -12.37 4.67 -7.72
N LEU A 171 -12.41 3.46 -8.28
CA LEU A 171 -11.45 2.39 -8.03
C LEU A 171 -10.69 2.05 -9.33
N SER A 172 -9.37 2.13 -9.28
CA SER A 172 -8.48 1.69 -10.36
C SER A 172 -8.15 0.21 -10.20
N VAL A 173 -8.33 -0.59 -11.25
CA VAL A 173 -8.16 -2.05 -11.23
C VAL A 173 -7.37 -2.50 -12.46
N ARG A 174 -6.30 -3.26 -12.24
CA ARG A 174 -5.52 -3.89 -13.32
C ARG A 174 -5.89 -5.36 -13.50
N TRP A 175 -6.39 -5.66 -14.68
CA TRP A 175 -6.75 -7.00 -15.14
C TRP A 175 -5.68 -7.50 -16.10
N VAL A 176 -5.14 -8.69 -15.85
CA VAL A 176 -4.11 -9.30 -16.68
C VAL A 176 -4.63 -10.65 -17.16
N ASN A 177 -4.59 -10.93 -18.45
CA ASN A 177 -5.01 -12.24 -18.94
C ASN A 177 -4.10 -13.36 -18.41
N ARG A 178 -4.58 -14.61 -18.41
CA ARG A 178 -3.80 -15.75 -17.90
C ARG A 178 -2.42 -15.92 -18.54
N ALA A 179 -2.29 -15.58 -19.83
CA ALA A 179 -1.02 -15.65 -20.56
C ALA A 179 -0.05 -14.50 -20.22
N GLN A 180 -0.49 -13.51 -19.44
CA GLN A 180 0.28 -12.34 -19.00
C GLN A 180 0.89 -11.53 -20.16
N ASN A 181 0.22 -11.51 -21.30
CA ASN A 181 0.64 -10.74 -22.47
C ASN A 181 -0.31 -9.59 -22.82
N THR A 182 -1.45 -9.50 -22.12
CA THR A 182 -2.40 -8.40 -22.21
C THR A 182 -2.75 -7.91 -20.81
N SER A 183 -2.51 -6.63 -20.57
CA SER A 183 -2.94 -5.93 -19.36
C SER A 183 -3.95 -4.85 -19.73
N VAL A 184 -5.02 -4.77 -18.96
CA VAL A 184 -6.05 -3.75 -19.08
C VAL A 184 -6.17 -3.07 -17.73
N LEU A 185 -5.87 -1.77 -17.63
CA LEU A 185 -6.30 -1.01 -16.46
C LEU A 185 -7.76 -0.57 -16.69
N SER A 186 -8.55 -0.53 -15.64
CA SER A 186 -9.87 0.08 -15.65
C SER A 186 -10.02 1.06 -14.50
N LEU A 187 -10.75 2.14 -14.73
CA LEU A 187 -11.29 3.00 -13.68
C LEU A 187 -12.78 2.66 -13.52
N CYS A 188 -13.12 2.14 -12.35
CA CYS A 188 -14.44 1.66 -11.99
C CYS A 188 -15.13 2.65 -11.06
N ASP A 189 -16.35 3.03 -11.39
CA ASP A 189 -17.23 3.77 -10.49
C ASP A 189 -18.05 2.78 -9.65
N VAL A 190 -17.87 2.84 -8.34
CA VAL A 190 -18.51 1.93 -7.38
C VAL A 190 -20.03 2.11 -7.30
N THR A 191 -20.54 3.33 -7.55
CA THR A 191 -21.97 3.63 -7.47
C THR A 191 -22.74 3.08 -8.66
N THR A 192 -22.13 3.11 -9.85
CA THR A 192 -22.74 2.62 -11.10
C THR A 192 -22.29 1.21 -11.48
N SER A 193 -21.27 0.67 -10.81
CA SER A 193 -20.57 -0.58 -11.18
C SER A 193 -19.93 -0.53 -12.58
N ALA A 194 -19.76 0.66 -13.17
CA ALA A 194 -19.24 0.80 -14.51
C ALA A 194 -17.72 0.94 -14.50
N CYS A 195 -17.03 0.06 -15.21
CA CYS A 195 -15.58 0.12 -15.41
C CYS A 195 -15.25 0.63 -16.82
N THR A 196 -14.42 1.68 -16.89
CA THR A 196 -13.91 2.25 -18.15
C THR A 196 -12.44 1.88 -18.32
N GLN A 197 -12.04 1.44 -19.51
CA GLN A 197 -10.65 1.03 -19.76
C GLN A 197 -9.72 2.25 -19.80
N ASN A 198 -8.66 2.20 -19.00
CA ASN A 198 -7.53 3.14 -18.99
C ASN A 198 -6.21 2.34 -19.07
N GLU A 199 -5.08 2.98 -19.38
CA GLU A 199 -3.75 2.39 -19.20
C GLU A 199 -3.08 3.10 -18.02
N GLU A 200 -2.33 2.37 -17.20
CA GLU A 200 -2.13 2.66 -15.76
C GLU A 200 -1.55 4.03 -15.35
N PRO A 201 -2.34 4.96 -14.77
CA PRO A 201 -1.81 6.25 -14.39
C PRO A 201 -1.66 6.52 -12.90
N LEU A 202 -0.62 7.29 -12.60
CA LEU A 202 -0.70 8.31 -11.57
C LEU A 202 -1.52 9.50 -12.09
N PHE A 203 -2.65 9.82 -11.46
CA PHE A 203 -3.53 10.92 -11.88
C PHE A 203 -3.17 12.25 -11.21
N SER A 204 -3.43 13.35 -11.90
CA SER A 204 -3.61 14.66 -11.27
C SER A 204 -4.90 14.67 -10.42
N LYS A 205 -4.98 15.54 -9.42
CA LYS A 205 -6.11 15.77 -8.51
C LYS A 205 -7.39 16.12 -9.25
N ASP A 206 -7.28 16.76 -10.42
CA ASP A 206 -8.41 17.09 -11.29
C ASP A 206 -8.75 15.97 -12.29
N CYS A 207 -8.02 14.85 -12.25
CA CYS A 207 -8.14 13.69 -13.13
C CYS A 207 -7.99 14.00 -14.64
N THR A 208 -7.39 15.14 -15.01
CA THR A 208 -7.22 15.53 -16.43
C THR A 208 -5.93 15.01 -17.06
N THR A 209 -4.94 14.74 -16.22
CA THR A 209 -3.58 14.32 -16.60
C THR A 209 -3.20 13.07 -15.86
N PHE A 210 -2.47 12.19 -16.54
CA PHE A 210 -2.18 10.88 -16.01
C PHE A 210 -0.81 10.37 -16.51
N PHE A 211 -0.03 9.71 -15.65
CA PHE A 211 1.35 9.28 -15.95
C PHE A 211 1.50 7.76 -15.86
N ILE A 212 1.99 7.16 -16.94
CA ILE A 212 2.18 5.71 -17.04
C ILE A 212 3.64 5.39 -17.34
N THR A 213 4.12 4.22 -16.92
CA THR A 213 5.36 3.66 -17.48
C THR A 213 5.02 2.82 -18.71
N SER A 214 5.56 3.21 -19.86
CA SER A 214 5.37 2.52 -21.13
C SER A 214 6.71 2.13 -21.75
N PRO A 215 6.79 0.99 -22.45
CA PRO A 215 7.99 0.56 -23.16
C PRO A 215 8.28 1.51 -24.34
N VAL A 216 9.45 2.15 -24.33
CA VAL A 216 9.94 3.01 -25.42
C VAL A 216 11.22 2.42 -26.00
N GLY A 217 11.23 2.23 -27.32
CA GLY A 217 12.40 1.73 -28.04
C GLY A 217 13.50 2.78 -28.11
N HIS A 218 14.75 2.37 -27.91
CA HIS A 218 15.89 3.29 -27.96
C HIS A 218 17.00 2.76 -28.88
N ASP A 219 17.14 3.37 -30.05
CA ASP A 219 18.27 3.25 -30.98
C ASP A 219 18.83 1.82 -31.19
N GLY A 220 17.93 0.82 -31.26
CA GLY A 220 18.29 -0.58 -31.49
C GLY A 220 18.95 -1.28 -30.29
N ARG A 221 19.02 -0.64 -29.12
CA ARG A 221 19.56 -1.21 -27.87
C ARG A 221 18.52 -1.95 -27.04
N GLY A 222 17.30 -2.06 -27.55
CA GLY A 222 16.16 -2.67 -26.87
C GLY A 222 15.08 -1.64 -26.58
N THR A 223 14.17 -2.06 -25.71
CA THR A 223 13.00 -1.30 -25.29
C THR A 223 13.03 -1.18 -23.79
N PHE A 224 12.87 0.03 -23.27
CA PHE A 224 13.02 0.32 -21.86
C PHE A 224 11.76 1.02 -21.34
N ASN A 225 11.39 0.75 -20.08
CA ASN A 225 10.24 1.38 -19.47
C ASN A 225 10.53 2.85 -19.16
N HIS A 226 9.70 3.74 -19.70
CA HIS A 226 9.84 5.18 -19.55
C HIS A 226 8.50 5.83 -19.24
N ILE A 227 8.54 7.01 -18.62
CA ILE A 227 7.36 7.75 -18.21
C ILE A 227 6.73 8.44 -19.41
N THR A 228 5.43 8.20 -19.57
CA THR A 228 4.57 8.85 -20.55
C THR A 228 3.47 9.61 -19.82
N MET A 229 3.39 10.90 -20.11
CA MET A 229 2.33 11.79 -19.68
C MET A 229 1.23 11.80 -20.72
N ILE A 230 -0.01 11.66 -20.26
CA ILE A 230 -1.22 11.66 -21.08
C ILE A 230 -2.14 12.73 -20.52
N SER A 231 -2.52 13.70 -21.33
CA SER A 231 -3.41 14.80 -20.90
C SER A 231 -4.57 14.97 -21.85
N ASN A 232 -5.78 15.13 -21.31
CA ASN A 232 -6.97 15.41 -22.09
C ASN A 232 -7.06 16.92 -22.39
N GLN A 233 -7.19 17.32 -23.66
CA GLN A 233 -7.58 18.69 -24.00
C GLN A 233 -9.11 18.76 -24.10
N SER A 234 -9.69 19.91 -23.75
CA SER A 234 -11.14 20.16 -23.68
C SER A 234 -11.97 19.52 -24.80
N GLU A 235 -13.20 19.10 -24.47
CA GLU A 235 -14.23 18.45 -25.32
C GLU A 235 -13.95 18.49 -26.84
N GLY A 236 -13.41 17.39 -27.37
CA GLY A 236 -13.37 17.11 -28.82
C GLY A 236 -11.99 17.12 -29.48
N GLN A 237 -10.89 17.30 -28.75
CA GLN A 237 -9.52 17.22 -29.31
C GLN A 237 -8.74 15.96 -28.89
N GLU A 238 -7.78 15.57 -29.74
CA GLU A 238 -6.92 14.38 -29.59
C GLU A 238 -6.20 14.33 -28.24
N VAL A 239 -6.08 13.13 -27.68
CA VAL A 239 -5.31 12.83 -26.46
C VAL A 239 -3.84 13.20 -26.68
N ASN A 240 -3.30 14.12 -25.89
CA ASN A 240 -1.91 14.52 -25.99
C ASN A 240 -1.02 13.53 -25.23
N LEU A 241 -0.15 12.83 -25.97
CA LEU A 241 0.80 11.84 -25.48
C LEU A 241 2.23 12.42 -25.51
N ARG A 242 2.89 12.48 -24.36
CA ARG A 242 4.27 13.02 -24.25
C ARG A 242 5.16 12.13 -23.38
N HIS A 243 6.26 11.65 -23.95
CA HIS A 243 7.30 10.97 -23.17
C HIS A 243 8.11 11.99 -22.35
N LEU A 244 8.18 11.79 -21.03
CA LEU A 244 8.94 12.65 -20.11
C LEU A 244 10.37 12.14 -19.90
N THR A 245 10.65 10.88 -20.22
CA THR A 245 11.97 10.27 -20.08
C THR A 245 12.31 9.40 -21.28
N SER A 246 13.59 9.25 -21.58
CA SER A 246 14.10 8.34 -22.60
C SER A 246 15.57 7.98 -22.34
N GLY A 247 16.01 6.81 -22.82
CA GLY A 247 17.40 6.39 -22.77
C GLY A 247 17.57 4.86 -22.81
N SER A 248 18.80 4.40 -22.61
CA SER A 248 19.13 2.97 -22.46
C SER A 248 19.09 2.53 -21.00
N TRP A 249 18.00 2.83 -20.30
CA TRP A 249 17.81 2.57 -18.86
C TRP A 249 16.31 2.57 -18.54
N GLU A 250 15.93 1.97 -17.41
CA GLU A 250 14.52 1.79 -17.05
C GLU A 250 14.09 2.66 -15.87
N VAL A 251 12.87 3.17 -15.97
CA VAL A 251 12.07 3.65 -14.84
C VAL A 251 11.44 2.45 -14.16
N SER A 252 11.82 2.21 -12.90
CA SER A 252 11.31 1.06 -12.14
C SER A 252 9.98 1.35 -11.44
N HIS A 253 9.78 2.58 -10.97
CA HIS A 253 8.57 2.94 -10.23
C HIS A 253 8.32 4.45 -10.28
N ILE A 254 7.08 4.87 -10.55
CA ILE A 254 6.64 6.27 -10.36
C ILE A 254 6.21 6.40 -8.89
N VAL A 255 6.84 7.30 -8.14
CA VAL A 255 6.66 7.41 -6.69
C VAL A 255 5.57 8.43 -6.34
N ALA A 256 5.61 9.62 -6.93
CA ALA A 256 4.66 10.68 -6.63
C ALA A 256 4.63 11.76 -7.71
N TYR A 257 3.55 12.55 -7.74
CA TYR A 257 3.42 13.75 -8.55
C TYR A 257 3.04 14.92 -7.63
N ASP A 258 3.78 16.01 -7.75
CA ASP A 258 3.51 17.28 -7.09
C ASP A 258 3.07 18.31 -8.13
N GLU A 259 1.78 18.62 -8.13
CA GLU A 259 1.16 19.63 -9.00
C GLU A 259 1.62 21.05 -8.69
N SER A 260 1.94 21.35 -7.43
CA SER A 260 2.31 22.71 -7.03
C SER A 260 3.62 23.13 -7.70
N THR A 261 4.50 22.17 -7.96
CA THR A 261 5.80 22.36 -8.60
C THR A 261 5.90 21.72 -9.99
N ASN A 262 4.81 21.10 -10.49
CA ASN A 262 4.79 20.33 -11.74
C ASN A 262 5.94 19.31 -11.83
N SER A 263 6.19 18.60 -10.74
CA SER A 263 7.33 17.69 -10.59
C SER A 263 6.87 16.27 -10.35
N LEU A 264 7.39 15.35 -11.16
CA LEU A 264 7.15 13.91 -11.04
C LEU A 264 8.39 13.24 -10.46
N TYR A 265 8.18 12.43 -9.42
CA TYR A 265 9.21 11.71 -8.69
C TYR A 265 9.18 10.23 -9.05
N PHE A 266 10.34 9.64 -9.33
CA PHE A 266 10.43 8.25 -9.79
C PHE A 266 11.78 7.61 -9.42
N LEU A 267 11.81 6.27 -9.41
CA LEU A 267 13.02 5.47 -9.27
C LEU A 267 13.49 5.00 -10.65
N SER A 268 14.81 5.05 -10.90
CA SER A 268 15.38 4.60 -12.17
C SER A 268 16.76 3.98 -12.03
N THR A 269 17.15 3.25 -13.09
CA THR A 269 18.46 2.60 -13.27
C THR A 269 19.41 3.44 -14.14
N GLU A 270 19.12 4.73 -14.33
CA GLU A 270 19.86 5.60 -15.27
C GLU A 270 21.36 5.71 -14.95
N ASP A 271 21.72 5.77 -13.67
CA ASP A 271 23.14 5.84 -13.25
C ASP A 271 23.87 4.49 -13.38
N GLY A 272 23.13 3.38 -13.49
CA GLY A 272 23.70 2.06 -13.71
C GLY A 272 22.67 0.95 -13.55
N SER A 273 22.82 -0.14 -14.31
CA SER A 273 21.88 -1.27 -14.33
C SER A 273 21.79 -2.05 -13.00
N THR A 274 22.76 -1.86 -12.10
CA THR A 274 22.77 -2.45 -10.76
C THR A 274 22.42 -1.42 -9.67
N GLN A 275 22.13 -0.19 -10.08
CA GLN A 275 21.84 0.93 -9.20
C GLN A 275 20.37 1.30 -9.31
N GLN A 276 19.82 1.88 -8.24
CA GLN A 276 18.48 2.43 -8.23
C GLN A 276 18.51 3.75 -7.50
N HIS A 277 18.22 4.83 -8.22
CA HIS A 277 18.25 6.18 -7.68
C HIS A 277 16.89 6.84 -7.78
N PHE A 278 16.68 7.84 -6.92
CA PHE A 278 15.47 8.64 -6.86
C PHE A 278 15.68 9.92 -7.66
N TYR A 279 14.79 10.14 -8.62
CA TYR A 279 14.85 11.24 -9.58
C TYR A 279 13.60 12.10 -9.49
N ARG A 280 13.75 13.33 -9.98
CA ARG A 280 12.67 14.27 -10.24
C ARG A 280 12.75 14.74 -11.69
N VAL A 281 11.61 14.80 -12.38
CA VAL A 281 11.50 15.40 -13.71
C VAL A 281 10.35 16.41 -13.74
N SER A 282 10.54 17.54 -14.42
CA SER A 282 9.44 18.49 -14.65
C SER A 282 8.49 17.98 -15.75
N THR A 283 7.18 18.06 -15.49
CA THR A 283 6.15 17.69 -16.47
C THR A 283 5.98 18.77 -17.55
N LEU A 284 6.40 20.01 -17.28
CA LEU A 284 6.40 21.12 -18.23
C LEU A 284 7.62 21.05 -19.16
N ASP A 285 8.80 20.86 -18.58
CA ASP A 285 10.07 20.76 -19.29
C ASP A 285 10.87 19.51 -18.90
N PRO A 286 10.74 18.41 -19.66
CA PRO A 286 11.45 17.15 -19.42
C PRO A 286 12.98 17.27 -19.42
N SER A 287 13.56 18.34 -19.97
CA SER A 287 15.00 18.58 -19.91
C SER A 287 15.47 18.88 -18.48
N HIS A 288 14.58 19.38 -17.63
CA HIS A 288 14.81 19.55 -16.19
C HIS A 288 14.55 18.24 -15.44
N LYS A 289 15.44 17.28 -15.65
CA LYS A 289 15.52 16.04 -14.88
C LYS A 289 16.74 16.09 -13.97
N GLU A 290 16.53 15.75 -12.70
CA GLU A 290 17.56 15.78 -11.66
C GLU A 290 17.57 14.47 -10.88
N CYS A 291 18.77 13.95 -10.60
CA CYS A 291 18.94 12.85 -9.67
C CYS A 291 19.09 13.37 -8.25
N LEU A 292 18.16 13.02 -7.36
CA LEU A 292 18.14 13.48 -5.98
C LEU A 292 19.06 12.66 -5.07
N THR A 293 19.34 11.39 -5.42
CA THR A 293 20.18 10.50 -4.59
C THR A 293 21.57 10.21 -5.17
N CYS A 294 21.88 10.61 -6.41
CA CYS A 294 23.16 10.26 -7.03
C CYS A 294 24.37 10.89 -6.32
N SER A 295 24.20 12.03 -5.64
CA SER A 295 25.24 12.67 -4.82
C SER A 295 25.13 12.32 -3.33
N LEU A 296 24.04 11.69 -2.91
CA LEU A 296 23.82 11.28 -1.53
C LEU A 296 24.57 9.99 -1.24
N PHE A 297 25.42 10.00 -0.22
CA PHE A 297 26.13 8.82 0.29
C PHE A 297 26.77 7.93 -0.79
N GLN A 298 27.36 8.54 -1.84
CA GLN A 298 27.91 7.86 -3.03
C GLN A 298 28.77 6.62 -2.74
N SER A 299 29.50 6.61 -1.63
CA SER A 299 30.38 5.48 -1.25
C SER A 299 29.69 4.37 -0.46
N ARG A 300 28.45 4.60 0.01
CA ARG A 300 27.74 3.69 0.93
C ARG A 300 26.42 3.20 0.39
N CYS A 301 25.78 3.91 -0.54
CA CYS A 301 24.48 3.53 -1.06
C CYS A 301 24.30 3.81 -2.55
N THR A 302 23.97 2.77 -3.29
CA THR A 302 23.72 2.79 -4.73
C THR A 302 22.31 2.30 -5.11
N SER A 303 21.52 1.86 -4.13
CA SER A 303 20.16 1.39 -4.33
C SER A 303 19.26 1.97 -3.25
N TYR A 304 18.29 2.77 -3.69
CA TYR A 304 17.37 3.52 -2.85
C TYR A 304 15.93 3.11 -3.12
N ASP A 305 15.17 3.01 -2.04
CA ASP A 305 13.71 3.03 -2.07
C ASP A 305 13.22 4.36 -1.48
N ALA A 306 12.04 4.82 -1.91
CA ALA A 306 11.53 6.14 -1.57
C ALA A 306 10.03 6.15 -1.30
N VAL A 307 9.63 6.75 -0.18
CA VAL A 307 8.23 7.01 0.16
C VAL A 307 8.05 8.51 0.37
N VAL A 308 7.20 9.13 -0.44
CA VAL A 308 6.89 10.57 -0.35
C VAL A 308 5.67 10.77 0.55
N SER A 309 5.72 11.78 1.42
CA SER A 309 4.62 12.11 2.33
C SER A 309 3.35 12.52 1.57
N PRO A 310 2.15 12.33 2.15
CA PRO A 310 0.89 12.75 1.54
C PRO A 310 0.79 14.26 1.27
N ASP A 311 1.60 15.12 1.89
CA ASP A 311 1.66 16.56 1.57
C ASP A 311 2.78 16.92 0.57
N ARG A 312 3.58 15.92 0.16
CA ARG A 312 4.70 16.03 -0.79
C ARG A 312 5.82 16.96 -0.29
N GLN A 313 5.83 17.24 1.01
CA GLN A 313 6.84 18.09 1.67
C GLN A 313 8.01 17.29 2.25
N HIS A 314 7.92 15.95 2.30
CA HIS A 314 8.96 15.11 2.87
C HIS A 314 9.09 13.80 2.08
N VAL A 315 10.28 13.22 2.11
CA VAL A 315 10.58 11.91 1.55
C VAL A 315 11.37 11.09 2.56
N ILE A 316 10.99 9.83 2.72
CA ILE A 316 11.77 8.83 3.43
C ILE A 316 12.58 8.08 2.39
N LEU A 317 13.90 8.13 2.51
CA LEU A 317 14.81 7.38 1.66
C LEU A 317 15.37 6.19 2.45
N SER A 318 15.23 5.00 1.89
CA SER A 318 15.74 3.76 2.48
C SER A 318 16.86 3.21 1.61
N CYS A 319 18.07 3.10 2.17
CA CYS A 319 19.18 2.48 1.45
C CYS A 319 19.07 0.96 1.52
N ARG A 320 19.03 0.29 0.36
CA ARG A 320 19.04 -1.18 0.23
C ARG A 320 20.43 -1.75 -0.16
N GLY A 321 21.46 -0.91 -0.19
CA GLY A 321 22.84 -1.26 -0.56
C GLY A 321 23.66 -1.96 0.53
N THR A 322 24.83 -2.47 0.17
CA THR A 322 25.72 -3.36 0.95
C THR A 322 26.29 -2.82 2.27
N ALA A 323 25.94 -1.60 2.70
CA ALA A 323 26.34 -1.06 4.00
C ALA A 323 25.09 -0.95 4.88
N THR A 324 25.04 -1.75 5.95
CA THR A 324 24.13 -1.67 7.12
C THR A 324 22.90 -0.78 6.91
N GLU A 325 21.73 -1.39 6.71
CA GLU A 325 20.43 -0.74 6.53
C GLU A 325 20.30 0.54 7.37
N ALA A 326 20.22 1.68 6.69
CA ALA A 326 20.01 2.99 7.31
C ALA A 326 18.80 3.64 6.65
N SER A 327 17.84 4.09 7.47
CA SER A 327 16.64 4.81 7.04
C SER A 327 16.74 6.25 7.52
N SER A 328 16.48 7.22 6.63
CA SER A 328 16.53 8.65 6.96
C SER A 328 15.37 9.44 6.34
N ILE A 329 14.90 10.47 7.05
CA ILE A 329 13.76 11.33 6.67
C ILE A 329 14.29 12.69 6.19
N HIS A 330 13.84 13.16 5.03
CA HIS A 330 14.35 14.39 4.41
C HIS A 330 13.25 15.28 3.81
N PRO A 331 13.40 16.62 3.84
CA PRO A 331 12.65 17.53 2.98
C PRO A 331 13.15 17.47 1.51
N PRO A 332 12.32 17.79 0.49
CA PRO A 332 12.64 17.70 -0.94
C PRO A 332 13.67 18.74 -1.42
N HIS A 333 14.15 19.61 -0.53
CA HIS A 333 15.28 20.52 -0.77
C HIS A 333 16.38 20.17 0.23
N VAL A 334 17.38 19.41 -0.22
CA VAL A 334 18.39 18.74 0.61
C VAL A 334 19.27 19.74 1.38
N SER A 335 19.54 19.45 2.65
CA SER A 335 20.79 19.81 3.34
C SER A 335 21.13 18.73 4.37
N ILE A 336 22.36 18.21 4.30
CA ILE A 336 22.87 17.05 5.04
C ILE A 336 23.71 17.53 6.23
N PHE A 337 23.55 16.89 7.38
CA PHE A 337 24.63 16.75 8.37
C PHE A 337 24.78 15.28 8.77
N PRO A 338 26.00 14.77 8.92
CA PRO A 338 26.23 13.43 9.44
C PRO A 338 25.99 13.47 10.94
N ASP A 339 25.47 12.41 11.52
CA ASP A 339 25.87 12.10 12.88
C ASP A 339 26.35 10.66 12.98
N GLU A 340 27.51 10.54 13.61
CA GLU A 340 28.19 9.31 13.94
C GLU A 340 27.65 8.75 15.25
N GLY A 341 27.43 7.43 15.29
CA GLY A 341 27.46 6.64 16.54
C GLY A 341 26.17 6.67 17.37
N HIS A 342 25.92 5.76 18.32
CA HIS A 342 26.67 4.63 18.85
C HIS A 342 25.65 3.64 19.45
N ASN A 343 25.92 2.34 19.39
CA ASN A 343 25.11 1.34 20.08
C ASN A 343 25.40 1.39 21.59
N MET A 344 24.42 1.80 22.42
CA MET A 344 24.57 1.83 23.88
C MET A 344 24.40 0.42 24.45
N ALA A 345 25.52 -0.23 24.77
CA ALA A 345 25.57 -1.60 25.28
C ALA A 345 25.26 -1.74 26.79
N SER A 346 25.22 -0.64 27.56
CA SER A 346 25.03 -0.69 29.02
C SER A 346 23.60 -0.33 29.45
N ALA A 347 22.99 -1.19 30.26
CA ALA A 347 21.65 -0.99 30.81
C ALA A 347 21.53 0.27 31.69
N LYS A 348 22.62 0.71 32.35
CA LYS A 348 22.64 1.97 33.10
C LYS A 348 22.54 3.19 32.19
N SER A 349 23.19 3.17 31.03
CA SER A 349 23.16 4.27 30.06
C SER A 349 21.79 4.39 29.38
N ARG A 350 21.15 3.24 29.07
CA ARG A 350 19.75 3.21 28.60
C ARG A 350 18.78 3.77 29.63
N HIS A 351 19.01 3.52 30.92
CA HIS A 351 18.17 4.04 32.00
C HIS A 351 18.29 5.57 32.15
N TYR A 352 19.51 6.14 32.03
CA TYR A 352 19.69 7.60 32.04
C TYR A 352 19.11 8.28 30.81
N MET A 353 19.19 7.65 29.62
CA MET A 353 18.55 8.14 28.40
C MET A 353 17.02 8.09 28.51
N LEU A 354 16.44 6.97 29.00
CA LEU A 354 15.00 6.85 29.22
C LEU A 354 14.49 7.90 30.23
N ASN A 355 15.22 8.14 31.32
CA ASN A 355 14.86 9.17 32.28
C ASN A 355 14.98 10.58 31.70
N SER A 356 15.94 10.84 30.81
CA SER A 356 16.07 12.14 30.15
C SER A 356 14.95 12.39 29.13
N VAL A 357 14.56 11.36 28.37
CA VAL A 357 13.42 11.41 27.42
C VAL A 357 12.09 11.52 28.16
N LEU A 358 11.90 10.79 29.26
CA LEU A 358 10.72 10.91 30.11
C LEU A 358 10.63 12.28 30.80
N THR A 359 11.76 12.89 31.18
CA THR A 359 11.79 14.25 31.74
C THR A 359 11.44 15.30 30.69
N PHE A 360 11.89 15.11 29.44
CA PHE A 360 11.54 15.98 28.32
C PHE A 360 10.03 15.97 28.00
N PHE A 361 9.40 14.79 27.94
CA PHE A 361 7.95 14.69 27.72
C PHE A 361 7.12 15.20 28.90
N LYS A 362 7.64 15.13 30.14
CA LYS A 362 6.97 15.68 31.32
C LYS A 362 6.96 17.21 31.34
N LEU A 363 8.01 17.85 30.81
CA LEU A 363 8.13 19.31 30.69
C LEU A 363 7.36 19.89 29.48
N CYS A 364 7.05 19.09 28.46
CA CYS A 364 6.29 19.54 27.28
C CYS A 364 4.77 19.42 27.43
N PHE A 365 4.26 18.70 28.44
CA PHE A 365 2.83 18.38 28.59
C PHE A 365 2.26 18.60 30.02
N GLU A 366 3.01 19.23 30.93
CA GLU A 366 2.43 19.78 32.16
C GLU A 366 1.78 21.14 31.83
N GLU A 367 0.45 21.22 31.93
CA GLU A 367 -0.26 22.50 31.99
C GLU A 367 0.16 23.23 33.28
N GLU A 368 0.62 24.48 33.16
CA GLU A 368 0.86 25.33 34.34
C GLU A 368 -0.46 25.55 35.10
N GLU A 369 -0.59 24.96 36.28
CA GLU A 369 -1.59 25.37 37.26
C GLU A 369 -1.41 26.87 37.53
N GLN A 370 -2.49 27.64 37.33
CA GLN A 370 -2.54 29.04 37.73
C GLN A 370 -2.24 29.18 39.23
N VAL A 371 -1.07 29.71 39.55
CA VAL A 371 -0.76 30.16 40.90
C VAL A 371 -1.60 31.41 41.19
N VAL A 372 -2.72 31.21 41.88
CA VAL A 372 -3.47 32.27 42.55
C VAL A 372 -2.59 32.84 43.66
N GLY A 373 -2.16 34.09 43.51
CA GLY A 373 -1.44 34.84 44.54
C GLY A 373 -2.37 35.23 45.71
N PRO A 374 -1.84 35.37 46.94
CA PRO A 374 -2.58 35.18 48.17
C PRO A 374 -3.51 36.35 48.55
N GLU A 375 -4.73 36.01 48.97
CA GLU A 375 -5.52 36.83 49.90
C GLU A 375 -4.74 37.01 51.21
N LYS A 376 -4.47 38.26 51.59
CA LYS A 376 -4.01 38.59 52.95
C LYS A 376 -5.19 38.48 53.90
N SER A 377 -5.12 37.49 54.79
CA SER A 377 -5.96 37.34 55.97
C SER A 377 -5.81 38.52 56.94
N LYS A 378 -6.95 39.02 57.41
CA LYS A 378 -7.09 39.68 58.72
C LYS A 378 -6.99 38.65 59.85
N GLY A 379 -6.49 39.13 60.99
CA GLY A 379 -6.50 38.57 62.34
C GLY A 379 -5.27 39.13 63.07
N ASP A 380 -5.31 39.71 64.27
CA ASP A 380 -6.34 40.06 65.24
C ASP A 380 -5.78 41.25 66.02
N ASP A 381 -6.66 42.18 66.41
CA ASP A 381 -6.69 42.81 67.74
C ASP A 381 -8.15 43.15 68.05
#